data_AF-A0AAU4R9B0-F1
#
_entry.id   AF-A0AAU4R9B0-F1
#
_cell.length_a   1.000
_cell.length_b   1.000
_cell.length_c   1.000
_cell.angle_alpha   90.00
_cell.angle_beta   90.00
_cell.angle_gamma   90.00
#
_symmetry.space_group_name_H-M   'P 1'
#
loop_
_entity.id
_entity.type
_entity.pdbx_description
1 polymer ?
#
loop_
_entity_poly.entity_id
_entity_poly.type
_entity_poly.pdbx_seq_one_letter_code
_entity_poly.pdbx_strand_id
1 'polypeptide(L)'
;MSRAGRAGPGAGAGGGPQVRLLRGALAVVVEIARRVRRYAWPSVSGRRNRGYLRDRLVALPLLAVVGFGAFGWACADVRGDSVYVRDRLAPALVDLANARASLFIAQGEAEERLGDGGSAELGGLGERYRTRVARATQSLNQVTRGGALTVAEEQELRVVSALVVDYTGWIGRAQGHADDPVLRDAELTYARSMLCSTAVPAAHRRDRYPACPPAADSGTGDATSIVDRVSGLERRLRERLADRAAWGGGVVAAAVVSGLALVLLAAGLWRTLSFLRRRFRIRLSIPLAAAALPLLAVPVLTADALLAQHAQTSAGPLADALALRTSPETETAAEERPFDGPDPWAVGVLGRRLDDTLADGRLAFLDGVHPLVFPAGVAGAALIAGALHTYRREYLVVARPGAVS
;
A
#
# COMPACT_ATOMS: atom_id res chain seq x y z
N MET A 1 -32.85 -61.38 -18.52
CA MET A 1 -32.33 -61.60 -17.16
C MET A 1 -31.63 -60.31 -16.73
N SER A 2 -32.36 -59.33 -16.18
CA SER A 2 -32.81 -59.22 -14.78
C SER A 2 -31.67 -58.96 -13.80
N ARG A 3 -31.43 -57.68 -13.47
CA ARG A 3 -31.44 -57.21 -12.07
C ARG A 3 -31.49 -55.68 -12.00
N ALA A 4 -32.55 -55.22 -11.34
CA ALA A 4 -32.82 -53.86 -10.93
C ALA A 4 -31.85 -53.43 -9.81
N GLY A 5 -31.38 -52.18 -9.88
CA GLY A 5 -30.65 -51.49 -8.83
C GLY A 5 -31.43 -50.26 -8.39
N ARG A 6 -31.86 -50.26 -7.12
CA ARG A 6 -32.75 -49.30 -6.45
C ARG A 6 -32.20 -47.88 -6.40
N ALA A 7 -33.10 -46.93 -6.60
CA ALA A 7 -33.01 -45.57 -6.10
C ALA A 7 -33.05 -45.54 -4.56
N GLY A 8 -32.24 -44.66 -3.96
CA GLY A 8 -32.35 -44.25 -2.55
C GLY A 8 -32.31 -42.73 -2.46
N PRO A 9 -33.33 -42.06 -1.85
CA PRO A 9 -33.30 -40.64 -1.58
C PRO A 9 -32.74 -40.39 -0.18
N GLY A 10 -31.48 -39.94 -0.10
CA GLY A 10 -30.82 -39.56 1.14
C GLY A 10 -30.81 -38.05 1.32
N ALA A 11 -31.79 -37.54 2.08
CA ALA A 11 -31.82 -36.17 2.57
C ALA A 11 -30.56 -35.84 3.39
N GLY A 12 -29.94 -34.71 3.08
CA GLY A 12 -28.79 -34.18 3.79
C GLY A 12 -28.68 -32.68 3.59
N ALA A 13 -29.74 -31.94 3.90
CA ALA A 13 -29.73 -30.48 3.98
C ALA A 13 -28.89 -30.01 5.19
N GLY A 14 -27.58 -30.23 5.11
CA GLY A 14 -26.59 -29.68 6.01
C GLY A 14 -26.36 -28.21 5.68
N GLY A 15 -27.28 -27.35 6.12
CA GLY A 15 -27.05 -25.90 6.13
C GLY A 15 -25.84 -25.60 7.02
N GLY A 16 -24.67 -25.45 6.40
CA GLY A 16 -23.40 -25.27 7.08
C GLY A 16 -23.37 -24.08 8.05
N PRO A 17 -22.46 -24.09 9.05
CA PRO A 17 -22.35 -23.06 10.09
C PRO A 17 -22.21 -21.62 9.54
N GLN A 18 -21.73 -21.47 8.31
CA GLN A 18 -21.66 -20.18 7.61
C GLN A 18 -23.03 -19.54 7.34
N VAL A 19 -24.08 -20.33 7.07
CA VAL A 19 -25.44 -19.81 6.80
C VAL A 19 -26.10 -19.29 8.09
N ARG A 20 -25.77 -19.87 9.25
CA ARG A 20 -26.27 -19.40 10.55
C ARG A 20 -25.61 -18.09 10.98
N LEU A 21 -24.30 -17.92 10.72
CA LEU A 21 -23.57 -16.68 10.97
C LEU A 21 -24.09 -15.52 10.10
N LEU A 22 -24.35 -15.77 8.82
CA LEU A 22 -24.93 -14.77 7.91
C LEU A 22 -26.33 -14.31 8.34
N ARG A 23 -27.19 -15.22 8.82
CA ARG A 23 -28.53 -14.86 9.34
C ARG A 23 -28.48 -14.05 10.63
N GLY A 24 -27.54 -14.38 11.53
CA GLY A 24 -27.32 -13.61 12.76
C GLY A 24 -26.85 -12.18 12.47
N ALA A 25 -25.90 -12.01 11.55
CA ALA A 25 -25.42 -10.70 11.12
C ALA A 25 -26.53 -9.86 10.45
N LEU A 26 -27.35 -10.46 9.57
CA LEU A 26 -28.49 -9.79 8.94
C LEU A 26 -29.54 -9.30 9.96
N ALA A 27 -29.85 -10.09 10.99
CA ALA A 27 -30.80 -9.68 12.03
C ALA A 27 -30.30 -8.46 12.83
N VAL A 28 -29.00 -8.43 13.15
CA VAL A 28 -28.36 -7.29 13.82
C VAL A 28 -28.38 -6.05 12.92
N VAL A 29 -28.06 -6.20 11.63
CA VAL A 29 -28.10 -5.09 10.65
C VAL A 29 -29.52 -4.54 10.50
N VAL A 30 -30.55 -5.40 10.42
CA VAL A 30 -31.96 -4.97 10.31
C VAL A 30 -32.42 -4.22 11.55
N GLU A 31 -32.03 -4.67 12.75
CA GLU A 31 -32.44 -4.00 13.99
C GLU A 31 -31.68 -2.69 14.22
N ILE A 32 -30.40 -2.62 13.84
CA ILE A 32 -29.65 -1.37 13.76
C ILE A 32 -30.31 -0.42 12.76
N ALA A 33 -30.67 -0.89 11.56
CA ALA A 33 -31.35 -0.10 10.55
C ALA A 33 -32.72 0.40 11.03
N ARG A 34 -33.50 -0.40 11.77
CA ARG A 34 -34.76 0.03 12.40
C ARG A 34 -34.54 1.09 13.47
N ARG A 35 -33.54 0.94 14.33
CA ARG A 35 -33.20 1.95 15.35
C ARG A 35 -32.71 3.23 14.73
N VAL A 36 -31.84 3.14 13.72
CA VAL A 36 -31.36 4.27 12.92
C VAL A 36 -32.52 4.96 12.21
N ARG A 37 -33.45 4.21 11.60
CA ARG A 37 -34.65 4.76 10.95
C ARG A 37 -35.58 5.45 11.95
N ARG A 38 -35.79 4.89 13.14
CA ARG A 38 -36.58 5.56 14.22
C ARG A 38 -35.90 6.83 14.71
N TYR A 39 -34.56 6.86 14.74
CA TYR A 39 -33.77 8.02 15.11
C TYR A 39 -33.75 9.09 13.99
N ALA A 40 -33.69 8.65 12.75
CA ALA A 40 -33.70 9.47 11.54
C ALA A 40 -35.11 9.89 11.09
N TRP A 41 -36.18 9.32 11.65
CA TRP A 41 -37.56 9.76 11.42
C TRP A 41 -38.39 9.56 12.68
N PRO A 42 -38.21 10.40 13.72
CA PRO A 42 -39.14 10.40 14.83
C PRO A 42 -40.50 10.85 14.30
N SER A 43 -41.50 9.99 14.47
CA SER A 43 -42.89 10.30 14.12
C SER A 43 -43.31 11.57 14.87
N VAL A 44 -43.66 12.61 14.11
CA VAL A 44 -44.01 13.96 14.60
C VAL A 44 -45.31 13.95 15.44
N SER A 45 -46.00 12.82 15.51
CA SER A 45 -47.21 12.62 16.29
C SER A 45 -46.93 12.49 17.80
N GLY A 46 -46.94 13.64 18.49
CA GLY A 46 -47.45 13.75 19.87
C GLY A 46 -46.55 13.38 21.06
N ARG A 47 -45.28 12.98 20.87
CA ARG A 47 -44.38 12.73 22.03
C ARG A 47 -43.91 14.04 22.69
N ARG A 48 -44.07 14.11 24.03
CA ARG A 48 -43.57 15.19 24.91
C ARG A 48 -42.13 15.58 24.55
N ASN A 49 -41.89 16.87 24.28
CA ASN A 49 -40.59 17.48 23.90
C ASN A 49 -39.37 17.01 24.74
N ARG A 50 -39.58 16.59 25.99
CA ARG A 50 -38.54 16.03 26.87
C ARG A 50 -37.91 14.73 26.34
N GLY A 51 -38.68 13.85 25.72
CA GLY A 51 -38.17 12.58 25.18
C GLY A 51 -37.18 12.80 24.03
N TYR A 52 -37.51 13.72 23.14
CA TYR A 52 -36.69 14.05 21.97
C TYR A 52 -35.30 14.59 22.35
N LEU A 53 -35.22 15.53 23.31
CA LEU A 53 -33.93 16.07 23.77
C LEU A 53 -33.10 15.00 24.51
N ARG A 54 -33.75 14.10 25.27
CA ARG A 54 -33.05 13.04 26.01
C ARG A 54 -32.41 12.02 25.06
N ASP A 55 -33.13 11.59 24.04
CA ASP A 55 -32.60 10.65 23.04
C ASP A 55 -31.40 11.24 22.30
N ARG A 56 -31.45 12.54 21.97
CA ARG A 56 -30.35 13.22 21.26
C ARG A 56 -29.13 13.51 22.11
N LEU A 57 -29.31 13.69 23.42
CA LEU A 57 -28.22 13.91 24.37
C LEU A 57 -27.26 12.70 24.41
N VAL A 58 -27.77 11.49 24.17
CA VAL A 58 -26.95 10.27 24.13
C VAL A 58 -26.46 9.98 22.71
N ALA A 59 -27.36 10.05 21.73
CA ALA A 59 -27.03 9.53 20.41
C ALA A 59 -26.17 10.46 19.54
N LEU A 60 -26.25 11.80 19.67
CA LEU A 60 -25.36 12.68 18.89
C LEU A 60 -23.88 12.58 19.35
N PRO A 61 -23.56 12.62 20.66
CA PRO A 61 -22.18 12.40 21.12
C PRO A 61 -21.66 11.02 20.74
N LEU A 62 -22.50 9.98 20.85
CA LEU A 62 -22.11 8.62 20.47
C LEU A 62 -21.81 8.51 18.97
N LEU A 63 -22.65 9.10 18.11
CA LEU A 63 -22.39 9.16 16.67
C LEU A 63 -21.11 9.94 16.34
N ALA A 64 -20.79 11.00 17.08
CA ALA A 64 -19.53 11.72 16.92
C ALA A 64 -18.33 10.84 17.26
N VAL A 65 -18.31 10.20 18.43
CA VAL A 65 -17.20 9.33 18.83
C VAL A 65 -17.03 8.16 17.85
N VAL A 66 -18.12 7.48 17.48
CA VAL A 66 -18.07 6.35 16.54
C VAL A 66 -17.65 6.81 15.14
N GLY A 67 -18.23 7.91 14.64
CA GLY A 67 -17.95 8.44 13.31
C GLY A 67 -16.50 8.87 13.16
N PHE A 68 -16.02 9.75 14.05
CA PHE A 68 -14.64 10.24 14.01
C PHE A 68 -13.61 9.18 14.42
N GLY A 69 -13.96 8.25 15.31
CA GLY A 69 -13.10 7.13 15.67
C GLY A 69 -12.88 6.15 14.53
N ALA A 70 -13.96 5.69 13.89
CA ALA A 70 -13.85 4.79 12.74
C ALA A 70 -13.20 5.50 11.54
N PHE A 71 -13.51 6.79 11.33
CA PHE A 71 -12.90 7.58 10.26
C PHE A 71 -11.41 7.80 10.48
N GLY A 72 -11.01 8.21 11.68
CA GLY A 72 -9.62 8.36 12.05
C GLY A 72 -8.87 7.03 11.94
N TRP A 73 -9.45 5.91 12.38
CA TRP A 73 -8.78 4.63 12.20
C TRP A 73 -8.55 4.28 10.72
N ALA A 74 -9.56 4.44 9.86
CA ALA A 74 -9.45 4.19 8.43
C ALA A 74 -8.43 5.12 7.74
N CYS A 75 -8.40 6.40 8.08
CA CYS A 75 -7.42 7.35 7.54
C CYS A 75 -5.99 7.05 8.02
N ALA A 76 -5.81 6.57 9.26
CA ALA A 76 -4.49 6.22 9.79
C ALA A 76 -3.90 5.04 9.03
N ASP A 77 -4.73 4.04 8.75
CA ASP A 77 -4.33 2.81 8.08
C ASP A 77 -3.83 3.11 6.66
N VAL A 78 -4.66 3.78 5.84
CA VAL A 78 -4.31 4.18 4.46
C VAL A 78 -3.04 5.05 4.42
N ARG A 79 -2.89 5.97 5.39
CA ARG A 79 -1.68 6.81 5.48
C ARG A 79 -0.45 6.05 5.95
N GLY A 80 -0.61 5.13 6.89
CA GLY A 80 0.47 4.26 7.36
C GLY A 80 1.04 3.44 6.20
N ASP A 81 0.15 2.88 5.38
CA ASP A 81 0.54 2.15 4.18
C ASP A 81 1.20 3.04 3.13
N SER A 82 0.74 4.29 2.93
CA SER A 82 1.36 5.16 1.92
C SER A 82 2.76 5.62 2.32
N VAL A 83 2.97 5.95 3.59
CA VAL A 83 4.30 6.23 4.15
C VAL A 83 5.21 5.02 4.00
N TYR A 84 4.74 3.83 4.40
CA TYR A 84 5.53 2.61 4.30
C TYR A 84 5.92 2.27 2.84
N VAL A 85 4.98 2.42 1.91
CA VAL A 85 5.22 2.19 0.48
C VAL A 85 6.28 3.16 -0.05
N ARG A 86 6.11 4.46 0.22
CA ARG A 86 7.01 5.52 -0.27
C ARG A 86 8.41 5.44 0.33
N ASP A 87 8.50 5.28 1.65
CA ASP A 87 9.78 5.42 2.35
C ASP A 87 10.60 4.13 2.34
N ARG A 88 9.96 2.97 2.08
CA ARG A 88 10.61 1.65 2.19
C ARG A 88 10.45 0.79 0.94
N LEU A 89 9.21 0.47 0.55
CA LEU A 89 8.99 -0.50 -0.54
C LEU A 89 9.45 0.02 -1.91
N ALA A 90 9.10 1.26 -2.26
CA ALA A 90 9.45 1.84 -3.55
C ALA A 90 10.98 1.99 -3.75
N PRO A 91 11.74 2.55 -2.79
CA PRO A 91 13.20 2.57 -2.88
C PRO A 91 13.81 1.17 -2.99
N ALA A 92 13.31 0.21 -2.19
CA ALA A 92 13.82 -1.16 -2.24
C ALA A 92 13.62 -1.82 -3.62
N LEU A 93 12.46 -1.61 -4.26
CA LEU A 93 12.19 -2.11 -5.61
C LEU A 93 13.13 -1.47 -6.66
N VAL A 94 13.35 -0.16 -6.56
CA VAL A 94 14.27 0.57 -7.45
C VAL A 94 15.71 0.09 -7.26
N ASP A 95 16.15 -0.12 -6.02
CA ASP A 95 17.50 -0.56 -5.71
C ASP A 95 17.76 -2.01 -6.15
N LEU A 96 16.79 -2.92 -5.99
CA LEU A 96 16.90 -4.28 -6.52
C LEU A 96 16.99 -4.29 -8.05
N ALA A 97 16.16 -3.49 -8.73
CA ALA A 97 16.21 -3.35 -10.19
C ALA A 97 17.56 -2.77 -10.66
N ASN A 98 18.07 -1.75 -9.96
CA ASN A 98 19.39 -1.17 -10.20
C ASN A 98 20.52 -2.19 -10.02
N ALA A 99 20.45 -3.02 -8.97
CA ALA A 99 21.44 -4.05 -8.72
C ALA A 99 21.44 -5.11 -9.84
N ARG A 100 20.26 -5.61 -10.21
CA ARG A 100 20.09 -6.57 -11.31
C ARG A 100 20.64 -6.01 -12.62
N ALA A 101 20.22 -4.80 -13.02
CA ALA A 101 20.69 -4.19 -14.26
C ALA A 101 22.21 -3.95 -14.25
N SER A 102 22.76 -3.49 -13.12
CA SER A 102 24.20 -3.25 -12.99
C SER A 102 25.03 -4.53 -13.08
N LEU A 103 24.56 -5.65 -12.51
CA LEU A 103 25.24 -6.94 -12.62
C LEU A 103 25.24 -7.48 -14.06
N PHE A 104 24.13 -7.35 -14.79
CA PHE A 104 24.10 -7.74 -16.20
C PHE A 104 25.05 -6.93 -17.07
N ILE A 105 25.15 -5.62 -16.81
CA ILE A 105 26.05 -4.75 -17.58
C ILE A 105 27.50 -5.02 -17.22
N ALA A 106 27.79 -5.30 -15.95
CA ALA A 106 29.11 -5.76 -15.52
C ALA A 106 29.48 -7.08 -16.25
N GLN A 107 28.56 -8.02 -16.37
CA GLN A 107 28.80 -9.28 -17.06
C GLN A 107 29.11 -9.08 -18.54
N GLY A 108 28.29 -8.29 -19.26
CA GLY A 108 28.53 -8.01 -20.68
C GLY A 108 29.88 -7.31 -20.90
N GLU A 109 30.24 -6.35 -20.04
CA GLU A 109 31.54 -5.67 -20.12
C GLU A 109 32.71 -6.62 -19.85
N ALA A 110 32.58 -7.54 -18.87
CA ALA A 110 33.62 -8.51 -18.57
C ALA A 110 33.85 -9.48 -19.74
N GLU A 111 32.77 -9.98 -20.34
CA GLU A 111 32.83 -10.90 -21.48
C GLU A 111 33.41 -10.25 -22.73
N GLU A 112 33.04 -9.00 -23.02
CA GLU A 112 33.58 -8.24 -24.14
C GLU A 112 35.09 -7.98 -23.97
N ARG A 113 35.50 -7.51 -22.79
CA ARG A 113 36.90 -7.17 -22.50
C ARG A 113 37.82 -8.39 -22.49
N LEU A 114 37.32 -9.52 -21.99
CA LEU A 114 38.11 -10.74 -21.83
C LEU A 114 37.99 -11.68 -23.03
N GLY A 115 36.93 -11.59 -23.84
CA GLY A 115 36.69 -12.44 -25.00
C GLY A 115 37.76 -12.30 -26.10
N ASP A 116 38.22 -11.08 -26.36
CA ASP A 116 39.14 -10.79 -27.45
C ASP A 116 40.62 -11.10 -27.14
N GLY A 117 40.94 -11.48 -25.90
CA GLY A 117 42.30 -11.85 -25.46
C GLY A 117 43.32 -10.70 -25.40
N GLY A 118 43.37 -9.82 -26.41
CA GLY A 118 44.35 -8.72 -26.51
C GLY A 118 44.04 -7.51 -25.63
N SER A 119 42.81 -7.36 -25.12
CA SER A 119 42.39 -6.23 -24.28
C SER A 119 42.72 -6.44 -22.79
N ALA A 120 42.98 -7.68 -22.37
CA ALA A 120 43.29 -8.01 -20.98
C ALA A 120 44.72 -7.61 -20.57
N GLU A 121 45.70 -7.72 -21.49
CA GLU A 121 47.12 -7.43 -21.23
C GLU A 121 47.43 -5.94 -21.02
N LEU A 122 46.61 -5.03 -21.56
CA LEU A 122 46.90 -3.58 -21.56
C LEU A 122 46.04 -2.75 -20.60
N GLY A 123 44.88 -3.25 -20.15
CA GLY A 123 43.93 -2.45 -19.35
C GLY A 123 43.17 -3.19 -18.24
N GLY A 124 43.23 -4.53 -18.18
CA GLY A 124 42.48 -5.35 -17.23
C GLY A 124 40.95 -5.17 -17.32
N LEU A 125 40.22 -5.61 -16.28
CA LEU A 125 38.80 -5.32 -16.13
C LEU A 125 38.58 -3.80 -16.09
N GLY A 126 37.83 -3.28 -17.06
CA GLY A 126 37.66 -1.84 -17.26
C GLY A 126 37.00 -1.11 -16.10
N GLU A 127 37.13 0.22 -16.08
CA GLU A 127 36.51 1.08 -15.06
C GLU A 127 34.98 0.93 -15.02
N ARG A 128 34.36 0.66 -16.18
CA ARG A 128 32.92 0.42 -16.30
C ARG A 128 32.47 -0.82 -15.54
N TYR A 129 33.23 -1.92 -15.62
CA TYR A 129 32.96 -3.15 -14.84
C TYR A 129 32.99 -2.86 -13.33
N ARG A 130 34.07 -2.24 -12.84
CA ARG A 130 34.25 -1.94 -11.41
C ARG A 130 33.15 -1.03 -10.88
N THR A 131 32.82 0.02 -11.64
CA THR A 131 31.74 0.95 -11.32
C THR A 131 30.39 0.23 -11.22
N ARG A 132 30.10 -0.70 -12.14
CA ARG A 132 28.84 -1.44 -12.17
C ARG A 132 28.72 -2.44 -11.01
N VAL A 133 29.79 -3.16 -10.69
CA VAL A 133 29.82 -4.05 -9.51
C VAL A 133 29.63 -3.24 -8.22
N ALA A 134 30.36 -2.13 -8.07
CA ALA A 134 30.24 -1.26 -6.90
C ALA A 134 28.81 -0.71 -6.74
N ARG A 135 28.18 -0.26 -7.84
CA ARG A 135 26.79 0.19 -7.85
C ARG A 135 25.83 -0.93 -7.43
N ALA A 136 26.01 -2.14 -7.96
CA ALA A 136 25.18 -3.28 -7.58
C ALA A 136 25.27 -3.60 -6.08
N THR A 137 26.50 -3.71 -5.55
CA THR A 137 26.73 -3.95 -4.11
C THR A 137 26.18 -2.82 -3.24
N GLN A 138 26.31 -1.57 -3.67
CA GLN A 138 25.74 -0.43 -2.96
C GLN A 138 24.21 -0.51 -2.90
N SER A 139 23.54 -0.78 -4.03
CA SER A 139 22.08 -0.91 -4.08
C SER A 139 21.57 -2.06 -3.20
N LEU A 140 22.21 -3.23 -3.21
CA LEU A 140 21.84 -4.34 -2.32
C LEU A 140 22.02 -3.97 -0.82
N ASN A 141 23.06 -3.21 -0.49
CA ASN A 141 23.24 -2.70 0.87
C ASN A 141 22.17 -1.67 1.26
N GLN A 142 21.73 -0.83 0.32
CA GLN A 142 20.66 0.14 0.54
C GLN A 142 19.32 -0.57 0.83
N VAL A 143 18.97 -1.61 0.07
CA VAL A 143 17.77 -2.44 0.33
C VAL A 143 17.78 -3.01 1.76
N THR A 144 18.94 -3.52 2.21
CA THR A 144 19.09 -4.06 3.56
C THR A 144 18.86 -2.99 4.64
N ARG A 145 19.29 -1.74 4.39
CA ARG A 145 19.11 -0.62 5.33
C ARG A 145 17.72 0.00 5.28
N GLY A 146 17.00 -0.15 4.17
CA GLY A 146 15.69 0.47 3.93
C GLY A 146 14.54 -0.09 4.77
N GLY A 147 14.74 -1.23 5.47
CA GLY A 147 13.73 -1.82 6.36
C GLY A 147 12.45 -2.27 5.66
N ALA A 148 12.52 -2.48 4.34
CA ALA A 148 11.43 -2.99 3.53
C ALA A 148 11.32 -4.53 3.59
N LEU A 149 12.44 -5.20 3.90
CA LEU A 149 12.54 -6.65 3.94
C LEU A 149 12.12 -7.21 5.29
N THR A 150 11.60 -8.44 5.27
CA THR A 150 11.44 -9.27 6.47
C THR A 150 12.77 -9.92 6.85
N VAL A 151 12.90 -10.42 8.08
CA VAL A 151 14.13 -11.09 8.55
C VAL A 151 14.57 -12.24 7.63
N ALA A 152 13.61 -13.01 7.11
CA ALA A 152 13.90 -14.11 6.18
C ALA A 152 14.43 -13.58 4.83
N GLU A 153 13.82 -12.52 4.29
CA GLU A 153 14.24 -11.88 3.04
C GLU A 153 15.59 -11.17 3.17
N GLU A 154 15.88 -10.57 4.33
CA GLU A 154 17.21 -10.01 4.62
C GLU A 154 18.29 -11.09 4.60
N GLN A 155 17.99 -12.27 5.17
CA GLN A 155 18.91 -13.39 5.14
C GLN A 155 19.15 -13.88 3.71
N GLU A 156 18.10 -13.93 2.89
CA GLU A 156 18.22 -14.25 1.46
C GLU A 156 19.07 -13.21 0.72
N LEU A 157 18.90 -11.92 1.02
CA LEU A 157 19.70 -10.84 0.43
C LEU A 157 21.18 -10.89 0.85
N ARG A 158 21.50 -11.37 2.07
CA ARG A 158 22.88 -11.65 2.49
C ARG A 158 23.51 -12.78 1.68
N VAL A 159 22.73 -13.84 1.40
CA VAL A 159 23.18 -14.92 0.51
C VAL A 159 23.45 -14.38 -0.90
N VAL A 160 22.56 -13.55 -1.43
CA VAL A 160 22.78 -12.85 -2.72
C VAL A 160 24.06 -12.03 -2.69
N SER A 161 24.29 -11.27 -1.62
CA SER A 161 25.50 -10.45 -1.48
C SER A 161 26.78 -11.29 -1.44
N ALA A 162 26.75 -12.45 -0.78
CA ALA A 162 27.87 -13.40 -0.78
C ALA A 162 28.10 -14.01 -2.17
N LEU A 163 27.04 -14.40 -2.89
CA LEU A 163 27.13 -14.90 -4.26
C LEU A 163 27.70 -13.85 -5.22
N VAL A 164 27.38 -12.56 -5.04
CA VAL A 164 27.99 -11.47 -5.82
C VAL A 164 29.50 -11.39 -5.58
N VAL A 165 29.98 -11.61 -4.34
CA VAL A 165 31.42 -11.68 -4.06
C VAL A 165 32.05 -12.86 -4.79
N ASP A 166 31.44 -14.04 -4.71
CA ASP A 166 31.95 -15.23 -5.44
C ASP A 166 31.98 -15.00 -6.95
N TYR A 167 30.93 -14.40 -7.50
CA TYR A 167 30.85 -13.97 -8.90
C TYR A 167 32.03 -13.10 -9.29
N THR A 168 32.34 -12.05 -8.52
CA THR A 168 33.50 -11.17 -8.79
C THR A 168 34.82 -11.92 -8.71
N GLY A 169 34.93 -12.93 -7.84
CA GLY A 169 36.10 -13.81 -7.73
C GLY A 169 36.31 -14.69 -8.96
N TRP A 170 35.25 -15.20 -9.59
CA TRP A 170 35.35 -15.94 -10.85
C TRP A 170 35.76 -15.05 -12.01
N ILE A 171 35.21 -13.83 -12.11
CA ILE A 171 35.65 -12.86 -13.12
C ILE A 171 37.12 -12.46 -12.93
N GLY A 172 37.56 -12.28 -11.68
CA GLY A 172 38.96 -11.99 -11.36
C GLY A 172 39.92 -13.13 -11.76
N ARG A 173 39.50 -14.39 -11.59
CA ARG A 173 40.27 -15.54 -12.07
C ARG A 173 40.32 -15.59 -13.59
N ALA A 174 39.20 -15.33 -14.28
CA ALA A 174 39.17 -15.30 -15.74
C ALA A 174 40.15 -14.26 -16.30
N GLN A 175 40.28 -13.11 -15.62
CA GLN A 175 41.30 -12.11 -15.94
C GLN A 175 42.73 -12.64 -15.68
N GLY A 176 42.95 -13.38 -14.59
CA GLY A 176 44.24 -14.00 -14.27
C GLY A 176 44.68 -15.09 -15.27
N HIS A 177 43.73 -15.76 -15.92
CA HIS A 177 43.96 -16.74 -16.98
C HIS A 177 43.78 -16.14 -18.38
N ALA A 178 44.08 -14.86 -18.57
CA ALA A 178 43.91 -14.19 -19.87
C ALA A 178 44.59 -14.93 -21.04
N ASP A 179 45.75 -15.56 -20.79
CA ASP A 179 46.57 -16.26 -21.78
C ASP A 179 46.07 -17.69 -22.09
N ASP A 180 45.20 -18.26 -21.24
CA ASP A 180 44.59 -19.57 -21.46
C ASP A 180 43.12 -19.40 -21.84
N PRO A 181 42.77 -19.44 -23.13
CA PRO A 181 41.40 -19.18 -23.58
C PRO A 181 40.40 -20.23 -23.08
N VAL A 182 40.85 -21.46 -22.81
CA VAL A 182 39.97 -22.54 -22.34
C VAL A 182 39.59 -22.31 -20.88
N LEU A 183 40.58 -22.01 -20.02
CA LEU A 183 40.32 -21.70 -18.62
C LEU A 183 39.51 -20.41 -18.47
N ARG A 184 39.88 -19.37 -19.22
CA ARG A 184 39.16 -18.08 -19.23
C ARG A 184 37.69 -18.26 -19.60
N ASP A 185 37.38 -18.98 -20.68
CA ASP A 185 36.00 -19.22 -21.11
C ASP A 185 35.22 -20.07 -20.10
N ALA A 186 35.86 -21.07 -19.50
CA ALA A 186 35.25 -21.89 -18.46
C ALA A 186 34.88 -21.06 -17.21
N GLU A 187 35.77 -20.16 -16.78
CA GLU A 187 35.55 -19.29 -15.62
C GLU A 187 34.49 -18.21 -15.90
N LEU A 188 34.48 -17.62 -17.10
CA LEU A 188 33.42 -16.69 -17.54
C LEU A 188 32.07 -17.40 -17.62
N THR A 189 32.03 -18.62 -18.15
CA THR A 189 30.81 -19.43 -18.23
C THR A 189 30.29 -19.77 -16.84
N TYR A 190 31.17 -20.07 -15.90
CA TYR A 190 30.78 -20.32 -14.51
C TYR A 190 30.30 -19.05 -13.80
N ALA A 191 30.95 -17.90 -13.99
CA ALA A 191 30.47 -16.63 -13.47
C ALA A 191 29.06 -16.30 -14.02
N ARG A 192 28.82 -16.57 -15.31
CA ARG A 192 27.49 -16.40 -15.93
C ARG A 192 26.43 -17.32 -15.32
N SER A 193 26.76 -18.56 -15.01
CA SER A 193 25.81 -19.49 -14.37
C SER A 193 25.47 -19.13 -12.93
N MET A 194 26.34 -18.40 -12.23
CA MET A 194 26.00 -17.79 -10.93
C MET A 194 24.97 -16.67 -11.07
N LEU A 195 25.00 -15.92 -12.17
CA LEU A 195 24.03 -14.85 -12.44
C LEU A 195 22.69 -15.38 -12.94
N CYS A 196 22.69 -16.32 -13.89
CA CYS A 196 21.48 -16.90 -14.49
C CYS A 196 21.40 -18.41 -14.28
N SER A 197 20.26 -18.92 -13.83
CA SER A 197 20.03 -20.37 -13.68
C SER A 197 19.88 -21.11 -15.01
N THR A 198 19.31 -20.46 -16.02
CA THR A 198 19.10 -21.06 -17.34
C THR A 198 20.22 -20.64 -18.29
N ALA A 199 20.83 -21.63 -18.95
CA ALA A 199 21.84 -21.37 -19.97
C ALA A 199 21.23 -20.50 -21.10
N VAL A 200 21.91 -19.40 -21.43
CA VAL A 200 21.50 -18.51 -22.53
C VAL A 200 21.56 -19.30 -23.84
N PRO A 201 20.46 -19.37 -24.62
CA PRO A 201 20.44 -20.05 -25.90
C PRO A 201 21.55 -19.53 -26.83
N ALA A 202 22.15 -20.42 -27.62
CA ALA A 202 23.23 -20.05 -28.54
C ALA A 202 22.85 -18.91 -29.51
N ALA A 203 21.56 -18.79 -29.85
CA ALA A 203 21.02 -17.72 -30.69
C ALA A 203 21.17 -16.32 -30.08
N HIS A 204 21.17 -16.20 -28.75
CA HIS A 204 21.28 -14.93 -28.02
C HIS A 204 22.70 -14.64 -27.51
N ARG A 205 23.68 -15.50 -27.80
CA ARG A 205 25.09 -15.26 -27.41
C ARG A 205 25.73 -14.06 -28.12
N ARG A 206 25.12 -13.57 -29.20
CA ARG A 206 25.56 -12.37 -29.91
C ARG A 206 24.96 -11.09 -29.36
N ASP A 207 23.94 -11.19 -28.51
CA ASP A 207 23.39 -10.04 -27.81
C ASP A 207 24.40 -9.62 -26.74
N ARG A 208 24.73 -8.31 -26.68
CA ARG A 208 25.73 -7.78 -25.74
C ARG A 208 25.35 -8.00 -24.28
N TYR A 209 24.04 -8.12 -24.02
CA TYR A 209 23.48 -8.31 -22.69
C TYR A 209 22.29 -9.28 -22.73
N PRO A 210 22.52 -10.60 -22.83
CA PRO A 210 21.41 -11.55 -22.90
C PRO A 210 20.63 -11.55 -21.58
N ALA A 211 19.30 -11.35 -21.67
CA ALA A 211 18.43 -11.48 -20.51
C ALA A 211 18.45 -12.93 -19.99
N CYS A 212 18.43 -13.13 -18.66
CA CYS A 212 18.21 -14.47 -18.12
C CYS A 212 16.81 -14.94 -18.55
N PRO A 213 16.68 -16.12 -19.20
CA PRO A 213 15.38 -16.72 -19.43
C PRO A 213 14.67 -16.92 -18.07
N PRO A 214 13.36 -16.68 -17.98
CA PRO A 214 12.63 -17.05 -16.78
C PRO A 214 12.79 -18.56 -16.55
N ALA A 215 13.17 -18.96 -15.34
CA ALA A 215 13.30 -20.37 -15.00
C ALA A 215 11.95 -21.07 -15.23
N ALA A 216 11.87 -21.89 -16.28
CA ALA A 216 10.71 -22.74 -16.51
C ALA A 216 10.53 -23.63 -15.26
N ASP A 217 9.34 -23.55 -14.67
CA ASP A 217 8.83 -24.49 -13.66
C ASP A 217 9.37 -24.37 -12.22
N SER A 218 9.87 -23.21 -11.79
CA SER A 218 10.24 -22.97 -10.37
C SER A 218 9.04 -22.54 -9.51
N GLY A 219 8.04 -23.41 -9.42
CA GLY A 219 6.90 -23.24 -8.51
C GLY A 219 7.27 -23.29 -7.03
N THR A 220 8.42 -23.87 -6.66
CA THR A 220 8.85 -24.02 -5.25
C THR A 220 10.31 -24.50 -5.07
N GLY A 221 11.11 -24.65 -6.14
CA GLY A 221 12.47 -25.18 -6.08
C GLY A 221 13.53 -24.08 -5.99
N ASP A 222 14.47 -24.23 -5.07
CA ASP A 222 15.51 -23.27 -4.67
C ASP A 222 16.04 -22.40 -5.82
N ALA A 223 15.79 -21.08 -5.74
CA ALA A 223 16.45 -20.11 -6.61
C ALA A 223 17.95 -20.20 -6.37
N THR A 224 18.71 -20.77 -7.31
CA THR A 224 20.15 -21.01 -7.16
C THR A 224 20.99 -19.82 -7.61
N SER A 225 20.50 -19.05 -8.60
CA SER A 225 21.22 -17.91 -9.18
C SER A 225 20.95 -16.60 -8.45
N ILE A 226 21.86 -15.64 -8.62
CA ILE A 226 21.76 -14.28 -8.06
C ILE A 226 20.49 -13.58 -8.58
N VAL A 227 20.24 -13.61 -9.89
CA VAL A 227 19.12 -12.89 -10.49
C VAL A 227 17.77 -13.50 -10.11
N ASP A 228 17.68 -14.82 -9.99
CA ASP A 228 16.42 -15.47 -9.58
C ASP A 228 16.05 -15.12 -8.14
N ARG A 229 17.02 -15.08 -7.23
CA ARG A 229 16.82 -14.66 -5.84
C ARG A 229 16.39 -13.19 -5.76
N VAL A 230 17.06 -12.30 -6.49
CA VAL A 230 16.70 -10.87 -6.56
C VAL A 230 15.29 -10.70 -7.13
N SER A 231 14.96 -11.38 -8.23
CA SER A 231 13.64 -11.33 -8.86
C SER A 231 12.55 -11.92 -7.96
N GLY A 232 12.88 -12.94 -7.17
CA GLY A 232 12.02 -13.49 -6.12
C GLY A 232 11.70 -12.48 -5.01
N LEU A 233 12.72 -11.74 -4.56
CA LEU A 233 12.54 -10.63 -3.60
C LEU A 233 11.69 -9.50 -4.20
N GLU A 234 11.97 -9.07 -5.43
CA GLU A 234 11.17 -8.08 -6.15
C GLU A 234 9.70 -8.51 -6.26
N ARG A 235 9.43 -9.77 -6.60
CA ARG A 235 8.06 -10.31 -6.68
C ARG A 235 7.35 -10.24 -5.34
N ARG A 236 7.97 -10.68 -4.25
CA ARG A 236 7.39 -10.60 -2.89
C ARG A 236 7.14 -9.17 -2.43
N LEU A 237 8.00 -8.23 -2.81
CA LEU A 237 7.81 -6.80 -2.55
C LEU A 237 6.64 -6.23 -3.36
N ARG A 238 6.49 -6.61 -4.64
CA ARG A 238 5.36 -6.23 -5.49
C ARG A 238 4.03 -6.81 -5.01
N GLU A 239 4.01 -8.07 -4.56
CA GLU A 239 2.85 -8.68 -3.93
C GLU A 239 2.44 -7.90 -2.67
N ARG A 240 3.39 -7.56 -1.79
CA ARG A 240 3.12 -6.71 -0.61
C ARG A 240 2.68 -5.28 -0.94
N LEU A 241 3.14 -4.73 -2.06
CA LEU A 241 2.66 -3.45 -2.59
C LEU A 241 1.20 -3.58 -3.04
N ALA A 242 0.87 -4.63 -3.79
CA ALA A 242 -0.50 -4.89 -4.27
C ALA A 242 -1.47 -5.14 -3.11
N ASP A 243 -1.06 -5.91 -2.10
CA ASP A 243 -1.86 -6.17 -0.90
C ASP A 243 -2.17 -4.89 -0.11
N ARG A 244 -1.20 -3.97 0.00
CA ARG A 244 -1.38 -2.67 0.68
C ARG A 244 -2.13 -1.65 -0.17
N ALA A 245 -2.00 -1.73 -1.50
CA ALA A 245 -2.77 -0.91 -2.42
C ALA A 245 -4.23 -1.40 -2.55
N ALA A 246 -4.56 -2.59 -2.03
CA ALA A 246 -5.93 -3.06 -1.92
C ALA A 246 -6.61 -2.49 -0.67
N TRP A 247 -7.89 -2.16 -0.78
CA TRP A 247 -8.65 -1.75 0.40
C TRP A 247 -8.82 -2.95 1.33
N GLY A 248 -8.17 -2.91 2.49
CA GLY A 248 -8.40 -3.90 3.53
C GLY A 248 -9.90 -3.96 3.89
N GLY A 249 -10.45 -5.16 4.07
CA GLY A 249 -11.87 -5.32 4.43
C GLY A 249 -12.25 -4.57 5.70
N GLY A 250 -11.31 -4.41 6.63
CA GLY A 250 -11.45 -3.57 7.82
C GLY A 250 -11.63 -2.09 7.48
N VAL A 251 -10.80 -1.54 6.58
CA VAL A 251 -10.88 -0.14 6.13
C VAL A 251 -12.20 0.14 5.45
N VAL A 252 -12.67 -0.76 4.57
CA VAL A 252 -13.98 -0.63 3.91
C VAL A 252 -15.10 -0.63 4.95
N ALA A 253 -15.08 -1.56 5.91
CA ALA A 253 -16.08 -1.62 6.97
C ALA A 253 -16.06 -0.34 7.83
N ALA A 254 -14.89 0.16 8.20
CA ALA A 254 -14.72 1.39 8.96
C ALA A 254 -15.17 2.63 8.18
N ALA A 255 -14.90 2.70 6.88
CA ALA A 255 -15.36 3.76 6.00
C ALA A 255 -16.90 3.77 5.88
N VAL A 256 -17.53 2.60 5.76
CA VAL A 256 -19.00 2.48 5.73
C VAL A 256 -19.61 2.90 7.07
N VAL A 257 -19.08 2.39 8.19
CA VAL A 257 -19.56 2.73 9.54
C VAL A 257 -19.39 4.21 9.84
N SER A 258 -18.22 4.78 9.53
CA SER A 258 -17.96 6.21 9.73
C SER A 258 -18.84 7.07 8.83
N GLY A 259 -18.96 6.76 7.54
CA GLY A 259 -19.83 7.47 6.61
C GLY A 259 -21.29 7.50 7.09
N LEU A 260 -21.83 6.35 7.50
CA LEU A 260 -23.17 6.28 8.09
C LEU A 260 -23.30 7.12 9.37
N ALA A 261 -22.34 6.99 10.29
CA ALA A 261 -22.36 7.73 11.56
C ALA A 261 -22.28 9.25 11.35
N LEU A 262 -21.42 9.71 10.45
CA LEU A 262 -21.23 11.13 10.14
C LEU A 262 -22.45 11.72 9.42
N VAL A 263 -23.07 10.99 8.49
CA VAL A 263 -24.33 11.42 7.85
C VAL A 263 -25.46 11.54 8.87
N LEU A 264 -25.59 10.56 9.77
CA LEU A 264 -26.59 10.59 10.84
C LEU A 264 -26.31 11.71 11.84
N LEU A 265 -25.05 11.98 12.15
CA LEU A 265 -24.62 13.09 12.99
C LEU A 265 -24.99 14.44 12.36
N ALA A 266 -24.67 14.64 11.08
CA ALA A 266 -24.98 15.87 10.34
C ALA A 266 -26.50 16.10 10.25
N ALA A 267 -27.27 15.07 9.86
CA ALA A 267 -28.74 15.14 9.82
C ALA A 267 -29.34 15.37 11.22
N GLY A 268 -28.71 14.77 12.24
CA GLY A 268 -28.94 15.03 13.64
C GLY A 268 -28.78 16.52 13.95
N LEU A 269 -27.56 17.04 13.89
CA LEU A 269 -27.23 18.43 14.18
C LEU A 269 -28.15 19.42 13.44
N TRP A 270 -28.33 19.24 12.13
CA TRP A 270 -29.22 20.06 11.31
C TRP A 270 -30.65 20.14 11.87
N ARG A 271 -31.24 19.00 12.22
CA ARG A 271 -32.60 18.97 12.79
C ARG A 271 -32.70 19.58 14.17
N THR A 272 -31.67 19.43 15.01
CA THR A 272 -31.63 20.09 16.33
C THR A 272 -31.54 21.59 16.16
N LEU A 273 -30.70 22.07 15.25
CA LEU A 273 -30.58 23.49 14.92
C LEU A 273 -31.89 24.04 14.34
N SER A 274 -32.54 23.33 13.42
CA SER A 274 -33.83 23.71 12.84
C SER A 274 -34.94 23.75 13.90
N PHE A 275 -34.98 22.77 14.81
CA PHE A 275 -35.91 22.77 15.94
C PHE A 275 -35.69 23.97 16.87
N LEU A 276 -34.44 24.25 17.24
CA LEU A 276 -34.08 25.40 18.07
C LEU A 276 -34.42 26.72 17.38
N ARG A 277 -34.12 26.86 16.09
CA ARG A 277 -34.41 28.07 15.30
C ARG A 277 -35.90 28.32 15.16
N ARG A 278 -36.69 27.29 14.83
CA ARG A 278 -38.16 27.40 14.67
C ARG A 278 -38.87 27.67 15.99
N ARG A 279 -38.45 27.03 17.10
CA ARG A 279 -39.15 27.13 18.38
C ARG A 279 -38.68 28.28 19.26
N PHE A 280 -37.38 28.54 19.32
CA PHE A 280 -36.77 29.54 20.21
C PHE A 280 -36.36 30.83 19.52
N ARG A 281 -36.47 30.92 18.19
CA ARG A 281 -36.00 32.05 17.38
C ARG A 281 -34.51 32.40 17.58
N ILE A 282 -33.72 31.50 18.18
CA ILE A 282 -32.26 31.63 18.28
C ILE A 282 -31.69 31.45 16.87
N ARG A 283 -31.06 32.50 16.32
CA ARG A 283 -30.55 32.49 14.93
C ARG A 283 -29.38 31.53 14.75
N LEU A 284 -28.48 31.43 15.72
CA LEU A 284 -27.32 30.54 15.69
C LEU A 284 -26.95 30.13 17.11
N SER A 285 -26.81 28.82 17.36
CA SER A 285 -26.18 28.34 18.60
C SER A 285 -24.71 28.13 18.34
N ILE A 286 -23.89 29.09 18.81
CA ILE A 286 -22.43 29.06 18.70
C ILE A 286 -21.83 27.68 19.09
N PRO A 287 -22.22 27.01 20.19
CA PRO A 287 -21.59 25.74 20.56
C PRO A 287 -21.93 24.58 19.61
N LEU A 288 -23.14 24.53 19.05
CA LEU A 288 -23.51 23.50 18.08
C LEU A 288 -22.90 23.77 16.70
N ALA A 289 -22.75 25.04 16.32
CA ALA A 289 -22.02 25.42 15.12
C ALA A 289 -20.53 25.06 15.25
N ALA A 290 -19.92 25.33 16.41
CA ALA A 290 -18.55 24.94 16.71
C ALA A 290 -18.37 23.41 16.67
N ALA A 291 -19.32 22.64 17.19
CA ALA A 291 -19.29 21.18 17.12
C ALA A 291 -19.45 20.61 15.69
N ALA A 292 -19.94 21.42 14.74
CA ALA A 292 -20.04 21.04 13.34
C ALA A 292 -18.77 21.35 12.53
N LEU A 293 -17.84 22.18 13.03
CA LEU A 293 -16.59 22.49 12.34
C LEU A 293 -15.78 21.24 11.94
N PRO A 294 -15.60 20.22 12.81
CA PRO A 294 -14.86 19.01 12.44
C PRO A 294 -15.48 18.25 11.26
N LEU A 295 -16.80 18.36 11.05
CA LEU A 295 -17.47 17.74 9.90
C LEU A 295 -17.03 18.37 8.57
N LEU A 296 -16.60 19.64 8.57
CA LEU A 296 -16.08 20.29 7.38
C LEU A 296 -14.67 19.80 7.00
N ALA A 297 -13.92 19.23 7.94
CA ALA A 297 -12.60 18.64 7.67
C ALA A 297 -12.70 17.24 7.02
N VAL A 298 -13.80 16.51 7.26
CA VAL A 298 -14.05 15.18 6.70
C VAL A 298 -13.86 15.12 5.18
N PRO A 299 -14.49 15.97 4.34
CA PRO A 299 -14.32 15.90 2.88
C PRO A 299 -12.86 16.09 2.43
N VAL A 300 -12.12 16.97 3.10
CA VAL A 300 -10.70 17.22 2.79
C VAL A 300 -9.85 16.01 3.13
N LEU A 301 -10.07 15.41 4.31
CA LEU A 301 -9.37 14.21 4.75
C LEU A 301 -9.73 12.98 3.92
N THR A 302 -11.00 12.85 3.47
CA THR A 302 -11.40 11.79 2.54
C THR A 302 -10.73 11.96 1.19
N ALA A 303 -10.64 13.20 0.68
CA ALA A 303 -9.98 13.46 -0.60
C ALA A 303 -8.50 13.09 -0.54
N ASP A 304 -7.81 13.46 0.55
CA ASP A 304 -6.41 13.06 0.78
C ASP A 304 -6.23 11.54 0.85
N ALA A 305 -7.10 10.82 1.59
CA ALA A 305 -7.03 9.36 1.66
C ALA A 305 -7.27 8.70 0.28
N LEU A 306 -8.20 9.23 -0.52
CA LEU A 306 -8.46 8.75 -1.88
C LEU A 306 -7.30 9.04 -2.83
N LEU A 307 -6.66 10.20 -2.73
CA LEU A 307 -5.45 10.53 -3.51
C LEU A 307 -4.30 9.58 -3.14
N ALA A 308 -4.10 9.31 -1.85
CA ALA A 308 -3.04 8.41 -1.40
C ALA A 308 -3.26 6.99 -1.92
N GLN A 309 -4.51 6.51 -1.85
CA GLN A 309 -4.89 5.21 -2.39
C GLN A 309 -4.70 5.12 -3.91
N HIS A 310 -5.07 6.19 -4.62
CA HIS A 310 -4.92 6.25 -6.07
C HIS A 310 -3.45 6.19 -6.48
N ALA A 311 -2.58 6.93 -5.78
CA ALA A 311 -1.14 6.89 -5.99
C ALA A 311 -0.53 5.51 -5.74
N GLN A 312 -0.92 4.83 -4.65
CA GLN A 312 -0.49 3.45 -4.37
C GLN A 312 -0.94 2.46 -5.46
N THR A 313 -2.17 2.61 -5.96
CA THR A 313 -2.69 1.76 -7.03
C THR A 313 -1.92 2.00 -8.34
N SER A 314 -1.60 3.26 -8.65
CA SER A 314 -0.82 3.67 -9.83
C SER A 314 0.66 3.29 -9.73
N ALA A 315 1.19 3.08 -8.52
CA ALA A 315 2.55 2.59 -8.29
C ALA A 315 2.75 1.13 -8.74
N GLY A 316 1.71 0.29 -8.71
CA GLY A 316 1.78 -1.12 -9.11
C GLY A 316 2.32 -1.33 -10.53
N PRO A 317 1.69 -0.73 -11.57
CA PRO A 317 2.19 -0.81 -12.94
C PRO A 317 3.61 -0.28 -13.14
N LEU A 318 4.03 0.73 -12.37
CA LEU A 318 5.41 1.26 -12.41
C LEU A 318 6.40 0.26 -11.80
N ALA A 319 6.03 -0.39 -10.69
CA ALA A 319 6.81 -1.45 -10.08
C ALA A 319 6.93 -2.68 -11.00
N ASP A 320 5.86 -3.04 -11.71
CA ASP A 320 5.92 -4.10 -12.72
C ASP A 320 6.80 -3.70 -13.92
N ALA A 321 6.74 -2.44 -14.36
CA ALA A 321 7.63 -1.93 -15.40
C ALA A 321 9.10 -1.96 -14.98
N LEU A 322 9.42 -1.66 -13.72
CA LEU A 322 10.76 -1.78 -13.17
C LEU A 322 11.30 -3.22 -13.27
N ALA A 323 10.45 -4.23 -13.04
CA ALA A 323 10.86 -5.63 -13.13
C ALA A 323 10.93 -6.15 -14.58
N LEU A 324 9.95 -5.79 -15.41
CA LEU A 324 9.71 -6.44 -16.71
C LEU A 324 10.26 -5.69 -17.92
N ARG A 325 10.43 -4.36 -17.82
CA ARG A 325 10.79 -3.51 -18.97
C ARG A 325 12.18 -2.89 -18.87
N THR A 326 12.78 -2.88 -17.69
CA THR A 326 14.16 -2.42 -17.52
C THR A 326 15.11 -3.48 -18.08
N SER A 327 15.94 -3.08 -19.05
CA SER A 327 16.95 -3.94 -19.66
C SER A 327 18.35 -3.33 -19.54
N PRO A 328 19.41 -4.15 -19.52
CA PRO A 328 20.78 -3.67 -19.59
C PRO A 328 21.05 -2.73 -20.76
N GLU A 329 20.41 -2.99 -21.90
CA GLU A 329 20.51 -2.16 -23.11
C GLU A 329 19.92 -0.77 -22.88
N THR A 330 18.73 -0.67 -22.28
CA THR A 330 18.10 0.62 -21.97
C THR A 330 18.96 1.44 -21.01
N GLU A 331 19.53 0.81 -19.97
CA GLU A 331 20.43 1.48 -19.02
C GLU A 331 21.74 1.92 -19.66
N THR A 332 22.31 1.10 -20.54
CA THR A 332 23.56 1.40 -21.25
C THR A 332 23.34 2.54 -22.24
N ALA A 333 22.25 2.50 -23.01
CA ALA A 333 21.89 3.56 -23.95
C ALA A 333 21.63 4.90 -23.26
N ALA A 334 20.91 4.87 -22.11
CA ALA A 334 20.66 6.07 -21.32
C ALA A 334 21.95 6.73 -20.78
N GLU A 335 22.97 5.93 -20.44
CA GLU A 335 24.28 6.44 -20.02
C GLU A 335 25.14 6.96 -21.18
N GLU A 336 25.12 6.26 -22.33
CA GLU A 336 25.94 6.62 -23.49
C GLU A 336 25.39 7.84 -24.25
N ARG A 337 24.08 8.08 -24.17
CA ARG A 337 23.41 9.20 -24.84
C ARG A 337 22.60 10.04 -23.86
N PRO A 338 23.25 10.70 -22.89
CA PRO A 338 22.55 11.43 -21.83
C PRO A 338 21.76 12.64 -22.35
N PHE A 339 22.03 13.08 -23.59
CA PHE A 339 21.40 14.24 -24.22
C PHE A 339 20.25 13.89 -25.19
N ASP A 340 20.03 12.61 -25.52
CA ASP A 340 18.95 12.17 -26.42
C ASP A 340 17.56 12.16 -25.74
N GLY A 341 17.50 12.66 -24.51
CA GLY A 341 16.35 12.61 -23.64
C GLY A 341 16.37 11.36 -22.75
N PRO A 342 15.74 11.41 -21.55
CA PRO A 342 15.73 10.28 -20.64
C PRO A 342 14.90 9.13 -21.23
N ASP A 343 15.50 7.94 -21.34
CA ASP A 343 14.77 6.73 -21.74
C ASP A 343 13.62 6.48 -20.74
N PRO A 344 12.36 6.37 -21.20
CA PRO A 344 11.20 6.21 -20.31
C PRO A 344 11.24 4.92 -19.48
N TRP A 345 12.08 3.95 -19.83
CA TRP A 345 12.22 2.65 -19.18
C TRP A 345 13.50 2.51 -18.36
N ALA A 346 14.36 3.53 -18.32
CA ALA A 346 15.51 3.51 -17.42
C ALA A 346 15.04 3.47 -15.95
N VAL A 347 15.70 2.67 -15.11
CA VAL A 347 15.42 2.47 -13.70
C VAL A 347 15.37 3.81 -12.97
N GLY A 348 16.30 4.72 -13.26
CA GLY A 348 16.32 6.06 -12.65
C GLY A 348 15.15 6.96 -13.07
N VAL A 349 14.54 6.73 -14.24
CA VAL A 349 13.36 7.47 -14.72
C VAL A 349 12.08 6.88 -14.13
N LEU A 350 11.95 5.56 -14.14
CA LEU A 350 10.83 4.85 -13.52
C LEU A 350 10.80 5.06 -12.00
N GLY A 351 11.95 5.05 -11.34
CA GLY A 351 12.08 5.32 -9.91
C GLY A 351 11.65 6.74 -9.54
N ARG A 352 12.03 7.75 -10.34
CA ARG A 352 11.54 9.12 -10.16
C ARG A 352 10.03 9.23 -10.38
N ARG A 353 9.50 8.64 -11.45
CA ARG A 353 8.03 8.62 -11.69
C ARG A 353 7.28 7.94 -10.55
N LEU A 354 7.84 6.88 -9.99
CA LEU A 354 7.27 6.18 -8.84
C LEU A 354 7.25 7.09 -7.60
N ASP A 355 8.35 7.77 -7.28
CA ASP A 355 8.42 8.72 -6.15
C ASP A 355 7.50 9.92 -6.38
N ASP A 356 7.50 10.51 -7.58
CA ASP A 356 6.61 11.63 -7.96
C ASP A 356 5.13 11.23 -7.81
N THR A 357 4.75 10.05 -8.31
CA THR A 357 3.37 9.53 -8.19
C THR A 357 2.97 9.37 -6.73
N LEU A 358 3.85 8.85 -5.88
CA LEU A 358 3.61 8.65 -4.45
C LEU A 358 3.63 9.96 -3.67
N ALA A 359 4.42 10.95 -4.10
CA ALA A 359 4.50 12.28 -3.51
C ALA A 359 3.26 13.12 -3.83
N ASP A 360 2.83 13.12 -5.09
CA ASP A 360 1.65 13.85 -5.58
C ASP A 360 0.34 13.28 -5.03
N GLY A 361 0.35 12.01 -4.62
CA GLY A 361 -0.78 11.34 -3.98
C GLY A 361 -1.18 11.90 -2.62
N ARG A 362 -0.50 12.91 -2.06
CA ARG A 362 -0.78 13.41 -0.71
C ARG A 362 -0.81 14.92 -0.62
N LEU A 363 -1.68 15.41 0.26
CA LEU A 363 -1.70 16.81 0.65
C LEU A 363 -0.71 17.01 1.81
N ALA A 364 0.54 17.36 1.48
CA ALA A 364 1.63 17.53 2.47
C ALA A 364 1.27 18.43 3.66
N PHE A 365 0.40 19.44 3.46
CA PHE A 365 -0.05 20.32 4.54
C PHE A 365 -0.95 19.62 5.59
N LEU A 366 -1.46 18.42 5.29
CA LEU A 366 -2.23 17.61 6.22
C LEU A 366 -1.37 16.60 6.98
N ASP A 367 -0.05 16.61 6.79
CA ASP A 367 0.86 15.76 7.54
C ASP A 367 0.81 16.15 9.03
N GLY A 368 0.62 15.15 9.90
CA GLY A 368 0.44 15.36 11.33
C GLY A 368 -0.97 15.73 11.80
N VAL A 369 -1.94 15.99 10.91
CA VAL A 369 -3.34 16.28 11.29
C VAL A 369 -4.09 15.02 11.74
N HIS A 370 -3.69 13.86 11.22
CA HIS A 370 -4.33 12.58 11.49
C HIS A 370 -4.55 12.24 12.98
N PRO A 371 -3.53 12.30 13.87
CA PRO A 371 -3.72 12.01 15.29
C PRO A 371 -4.73 12.94 15.99
N LEU A 372 -5.11 14.06 15.37
CA LEU A 372 -6.08 15.01 15.91
C LEU A 372 -7.53 14.68 15.54
N VAL A 373 -7.77 13.79 14.56
CA VAL A 373 -9.13 13.47 14.08
C VAL A 373 -10.00 12.87 15.19
N PHE A 374 -9.48 11.91 15.93
CA PHE A 374 -10.21 11.29 17.04
C PHE A 374 -10.40 12.26 18.23
N PRO A 375 -9.36 12.96 18.73
CA PRO A 375 -9.54 14.01 19.73
C PRO A 375 -10.56 15.08 19.35
N ALA A 376 -10.57 15.51 18.08
CA ALA A 376 -11.56 16.48 17.59
C ALA A 376 -12.99 15.92 17.66
N GLY A 377 -13.17 14.64 17.36
CA GLY A 377 -14.46 13.95 17.53
C GLY A 377 -14.92 13.88 18.99
N VAL A 378 -14.02 13.57 19.93
CA VAL A 378 -14.31 13.53 21.37
C VAL A 378 -14.64 14.92 21.91
N ALA A 379 -13.87 15.94 21.53
CA ALA A 379 -14.14 17.33 21.88
C ALA A 379 -15.50 17.79 21.32
N GLY A 380 -15.80 17.46 20.07
CA GLY A 380 -17.10 17.71 19.45
C GLY A 380 -18.24 17.02 20.21
N ALA A 381 -18.06 15.76 20.60
CA ALA A 381 -19.03 15.00 21.39
C ALA A 381 -19.31 15.67 22.75
N ALA A 382 -18.27 16.11 23.45
CA ALA A 382 -18.39 16.82 24.73
C ALA A 382 -19.12 18.17 24.58
N LEU A 383 -18.81 18.94 23.53
CA LEU A 383 -19.50 20.19 23.22
C LEU A 383 -20.99 19.98 22.91
N ILE A 384 -21.33 18.96 22.13
CA ILE A 384 -22.72 18.60 21.82
C ILE A 384 -23.46 18.22 23.11
N ALA A 385 -22.87 17.36 23.94
CA ALA A 385 -23.46 16.93 25.20
C ALA A 385 -23.70 18.10 26.15
N GLY A 386 -22.70 18.98 26.32
CA GLY A 386 -22.77 20.18 27.15
C GLY A 386 -23.86 21.14 26.69
N ALA A 387 -23.89 21.46 25.38
CA ALA A 387 -24.90 22.34 24.81
C ALA A 387 -26.33 21.79 24.95
N LEU A 388 -26.53 20.50 24.71
CA LEU A 388 -27.85 19.88 24.89
C LEU A 388 -28.26 19.83 26.36
N HIS A 389 -27.30 19.67 27.28
CA HIS A 389 -27.56 19.69 28.71
C HIS A 389 -28.00 21.08 29.19
N THR A 390 -27.34 22.16 28.73
CA THR A 390 -27.74 23.54 29.08
C THR A 390 -29.12 23.88 28.53
N TYR A 391 -29.41 23.58 27.26
CA TYR A 391 -30.75 23.78 26.68
C TYR A 391 -31.83 22.99 27.41
N ARG A 392 -31.53 21.78 27.87
CA ARG A 392 -32.46 20.98 28.68
C ARG A 392 -32.76 21.66 30.01
N ARG A 393 -31.75 22.23 30.67
CA ARG A 393 -31.91 22.91 31.97
C ARG A 393 -32.78 24.17 31.83
N GLU A 394 -32.52 25.00 30.83
CA GLU A 394 -33.33 26.20 30.54
C GLU A 394 -34.80 25.86 30.24
N TYR A 395 -35.03 24.79 29.47
CA TYR A 395 -36.39 24.31 29.18
C TYR A 395 -37.19 23.93 30.43
N LEU A 396 -36.53 23.40 31.46
CA LEU A 396 -37.18 23.00 32.71
C LEU A 396 -37.57 24.21 33.57
N VAL A 397 -36.83 25.32 33.47
CA VAL A 397 -37.12 26.56 34.20
C VAL A 397 -38.34 27.26 33.58
N VAL A 398 -38.41 27.37 32.25
CA VAL A 398 -39.50 28.07 31.56
C VAL A 398 -40.83 27.28 31.59
N ALA A 399 -40.77 25.95 31.68
CA ALA A 399 -41.95 25.09 31.63
C ALA A 399 -42.61 24.80 32.99
N ARG A 400 -42.17 25.42 34.10
CA ARG A 400 -42.87 25.34 35.40
C ARG A 400 -44.07 26.30 35.38
N PRO A 401 -45.32 25.80 35.36
CA PRO A 401 -46.50 26.65 35.51
C PRO A 401 -46.52 27.16 36.97
N GLY A 402 -46.42 28.47 37.17
CA GLY A 402 -46.55 29.09 38.50
C GLY A 402 -45.37 29.94 39.00
N ALA A 403 -44.34 30.22 38.19
CA ALA A 403 -43.21 31.08 38.58
C ALA A 403 -43.33 32.54 38.11
N VAL A 404 -44.52 32.96 37.67
CA VAL A 404 -44.86 34.36 37.44
C VAL A 404 -46.03 34.67 38.36
N SER A 405 -45.71 35.01 39.59
CA SER A 405 -46.60 35.62 40.58
C SER A 405 -45.79 36.66 41.33
#